data_AF-A0A6N7AL41-F1
#
_entry.id   AF-A0A6N7AL41-F1
#
_cell.length_a   1.000
_cell.length_b   1.000
_cell.length_c   1.000
_cell.angle_alpha   90.00
_cell.angle_beta   90.00
_cell.angle_gamma   90.00
#
_symmetry.space_group_name_H-M   'P 1'
#
loop_
_entity.id
_entity.type
_entity.pdbx_description
1 polymer ?
#
loop_
_entity_poly.entity_id
_entity_poly.type
_entity_poly.pdbx_seq_one_letter_code
_entity_poly.pdbx_strand_id
1 'polypeptide(L)'
;MEKIPMTPAGLAALEEELKRLKTVDRPDVIRAIAEAREHGDLSENAEYHAARERQSFIEGRISELEDIVSRAEVIDITKMSGHQIRFGAGAHLGAFPAGQGPDRQAFGRYRRGGRPQRG
;
A
#
# COMPACT_ATOMS: atom_id res chain seq x y z
N MET A 1 16.29 -23.65 -6.84
CA MET A 1 15.91 -22.28 -6.45
C MET A 1 16.83 -21.34 -7.21
N GLU A 2 16.27 -20.45 -8.02
CA GLU A 2 17.03 -19.41 -8.71
C GLU A 2 17.38 -18.30 -7.70
N LYS A 3 18.67 -17.98 -7.59
CA LYS A 3 19.15 -16.90 -6.74
C LYS A 3 19.03 -15.58 -7.47
N ILE A 4 18.65 -14.53 -6.76
CA ILE A 4 18.48 -13.20 -7.31
C ILE A 4 19.75 -12.39 -6.99
N PRO A 5 20.59 -12.08 -7.99
CA PRO A 5 21.78 -11.26 -7.79
C PRO A 5 21.37 -9.85 -7.37
N MET A 6 21.88 -9.36 -6.24
CA MET A 6 21.62 -7.99 -5.79
C MET A 6 22.83 -7.33 -5.13
N THR A 7 22.85 -6.00 -5.12
CA THR A 7 23.87 -5.23 -4.43
C THR A 7 23.58 -5.18 -2.92
N PRO A 8 24.59 -5.01 -2.06
CA PRO A 8 24.37 -4.87 -0.62
C PRO A 8 23.47 -3.67 -0.28
N ALA A 9 23.57 -2.58 -1.03
CA ALA A 9 22.68 -1.42 -0.87
C ALA A 9 21.23 -1.73 -1.24
N GLY A 10 21.02 -2.51 -2.32
CA GLY A 10 19.68 -2.96 -2.72
C GLY A 10 19.03 -3.89 -1.69
N LEU A 11 19.81 -4.83 -1.14
CA LEU A 11 19.35 -5.71 -0.07
C LEU A 11 18.93 -4.92 1.18
N ALA A 12 19.80 -4.00 1.63
CA ALA A 12 19.52 -3.17 2.80
C ALA A 12 18.23 -2.35 2.65
N ALA A 13 17.99 -1.78 1.47
CA ALA A 13 16.75 -1.03 1.20
C ALA A 13 15.49 -1.92 1.29
N LEU A 14 15.55 -3.15 0.77
CA LEU A 14 14.45 -4.11 0.87
C LEU A 14 14.21 -4.58 2.32
N GLU A 15 15.29 -4.78 3.09
CA GLU A 15 15.21 -5.13 4.51
C GLU A 15 14.63 -3.99 5.36
N GLU A 16 15.01 -2.73 5.09
CA GLU A 16 14.43 -1.57 5.76
C GLU A 16 12.93 -1.43 5.46
N GLU A 17 12.53 -1.58 4.21
CA GLU A 17 11.11 -1.56 3.82
C GLU A 17 10.35 -2.69 4.52
N LEU A 18 10.88 -3.92 4.50
CA LEU A 18 10.28 -5.07 5.18
C LEU A 18 10.13 -4.82 6.69
N LYS A 19 11.15 -4.24 7.32
CA LYS A 19 11.13 -3.87 8.74
C LYS A 19 10.06 -2.83 9.01
N ARG A 20 9.94 -1.79 8.19
CA ARG A 20 8.91 -0.76 8.33
C ARG A 20 7.51 -1.35 8.21
N LEU A 21 7.26 -2.17 7.19
CA LEU A 21 5.97 -2.83 6.99
C LEU A 21 5.57 -3.70 8.20
N LYS A 22 6.52 -4.44 8.77
CA LYS A 22 6.27 -5.33 9.94
C LYS A 22 6.10 -4.57 11.25
N THR A 23 6.84 -3.49 11.46
CA THR A 23 6.91 -2.79 12.76
C THR A 23 5.99 -1.58 12.87
N VAL A 24 5.63 -0.97 11.74
CA VAL A 24 4.81 0.23 11.68
C VAL A 24 3.49 -0.08 10.98
N ASP A 25 3.51 -0.43 9.69
CA ASP A 25 2.28 -0.47 8.89
C ASP A 25 1.34 -1.62 9.29
N ARG A 26 1.86 -2.83 9.54
CA ARG A 26 1.08 -3.99 10.00
C ARG A 26 0.33 -3.69 11.32
N PRO A 27 0.98 -3.25 12.41
CA PRO A 27 0.26 -2.92 13.64
C PRO A 27 -0.69 -1.74 13.49
N ASP A 28 -0.36 -0.72 12.67
CA ASP A 28 -1.27 0.40 12.42
C ASP A 28 -2.57 -0.05 11.76
N VAL A 29 -2.49 -0.92 10.76
CA VAL A 29 -3.69 -1.46 10.08
C VAL A 29 -4.52 -2.35 11.01
N ILE A 30 -3.88 -3.17 11.85
CA ILE A 30 -4.60 -3.98 12.85
C ILE A 30 -5.38 -3.06 13.80
N ARG A 31 -4.76 -1.97 14.25
CA ARG A 31 -5.40 -0.97 15.11
C ARG A 31 -6.56 -0.28 14.38
N ALA A 32 -6.37 0.14 13.13
CA ALA A 32 -7.44 0.75 12.34
C ALA A 32 -8.65 -0.19 12.13
N ILE A 33 -8.40 -1.49 11.91
CA ILE A 33 -9.47 -2.51 11.83
C ILE A 33 -10.17 -2.67 13.18
N ALA A 34 -9.42 -2.66 14.29
CA ALA A 34 -9.98 -2.77 15.62
C ALA A 34 -10.86 -1.57 15.98
N GLU A 35 -10.39 -0.34 15.72
CA GLU A 35 -11.17 0.89 15.91
C GLU A 35 -12.44 0.88 15.04
N ALA A 36 -12.31 0.54 13.75
CA ALA A 36 -13.45 0.46 12.85
C ALA A 36 -14.49 -0.60 13.27
N ARG A 37 -14.06 -1.69 13.95
CA ARG A 37 -14.94 -2.72 14.52
C ARG A 37 -15.76 -2.23 15.71
N GLU A 38 -15.27 -1.27 16.48
CA GLU A 38 -16.00 -0.72 17.63
C GLU A 38 -17.17 0.18 17.21
N HIS A 39 -17.18 0.67 15.97
CA HIS A 39 -18.25 1.51 15.42
C HIS A 39 -19.54 0.75 15.05
N GLY A 40 -19.58 -0.58 15.28
CA GLY A 40 -20.81 -1.38 15.24
C GLY A 40 -21.22 -1.87 13.85
N ASP A 41 -21.57 -0.96 12.94
CA ASP A 41 -22.03 -1.35 11.60
C ASP A 41 -20.86 -1.48 10.61
N LEU A 42 -20.31 -2.69 10.54
CA LEU A 42 -19.17 -3.00 9.67
C LEU A 42 -19.54 -3.08 8.19
N SER A 43 -20.81 -3.27 7.86
CA SER A 43 -21.25 -3.51 6.49
C SER A 43 -21.17 -2.25 5.64
N GLU A 44 -21.48 -1.09 6.24
CA GLU A 44 -21.42 0.23 5.61
C GLU A 44 -20.15 1.03 5.95
N ASN A 45 -19.31 0.52 6.86
CA ASN A 45 -18.10 1.21 7.29
C ASN A 45 -17.01 1.15 6.20
N ALA A 46 -16.88 2.24 5.44
CA ALA A 46 -15.88 2.38 4.39
C ALA A 46 -14.45 2.26 4.93
N GLU A 47 -14.19 2.78 6.13
CA GLU A 47 -12.90 2.71 6.82
C GLU A 47 -12.53 1.26 7.19
N TYR A 48 -13.50 0.43 7.58
CA TYR A 48 -13.26 -1.00 7.80
C TYR A 48 -12.85 -1.73 6.52
N HIS A 49 -13.59 -1.52 5.43
CA HIS A 49 -13.26 -2.14 4.13
C HIS A 49 -11.89 -1.69 3.64
N ALA A 50 -11.60 -0.38 3.69
CA ALA A 50 -10.31 0.18 3.30
C ALA A 50 -9.15 -0.36 4.16
N ALA A 51 -9.35 -0.50 5.48
CA ALA A 51 -8.33 -1.06 6.36
C ALA A 51 -8.08 -2.55 6.06
N ARG A 52 -9.13 -3.32 5.74
CA ARG A 52 -9.01 -4.73 5.36
C ARG A 52 -8.29 -4.91 4.02
N GLU A 53 -8.55 -4.06 3.04
CA GLU A 53 -7.80 -4.06 1.78
C GLU A 53 -6.32 -3.71 1.98
N ARG A 54 -6.03 -2.68 2.79
CA ARG A 54 -4.64 -2.34 3.15
C ARG A 54 -3.93 -3.50 3.84
N GLN A 55 -4.62 -4.20 4.74
CA GLN A 55 -4.06 -5.39 5.41
C GLN A 55 -3.62 -6.42 4.37
N SER A 56 -4.50 -6.78 3.44
CA SER A 56 -4.17 -7.74 2.38
C SER A 56 -3.01 -7.28 1.50
N PHE A 57 -2.93 -5.98 1.18
CA PHE A 57 -1.81 -5.42 0.43
C PHE A 57 -0.48 -5.51 1.19
N ILE A 58 -0.46 -5.12 2.47
CA ILE A 58 0.73 -5.15 3.32
C ILE A 58 1.23 -6.59 3.49
N GLU A 59 0.33 -7.54 3.78
CA GLU A 59 0.69 -8.95 3.91
C GLU A 59 1.26 -9.52 2.60
N GLY A 60 0.66 -9.17 1.45
CA GLY A 60 1.18 -9.54 0.15
C GLY A 60 2.59 -8.98 -0.09
N ARG A 61 2.81 -7.70 0.23
CA ARG A 61 4.11 -7.05 0.06
C ARG A 61 5.19 -7.62 0.98
N ILE A 62 4.84 -7.93 2.22
CA ILE A 62 5.74 -8.61 3.16
C ILE A 62 6.16 -9.96 2.60
N SER A 63 5.21 -10.78 2.14
CA SER A 63 5.52 -12.11 1.58
C SER A 63 6.40 -12.02 0.33
N GLU A 64 6.16 -11.03 -0.54
CA GLU A 64 6.97 -10.80 -1.73
C GLU A 64 8.41 -10.42 -1.36
N LEU A 65 8.56 -9.44 -0.45
CA LEU A 65 9.87 -8.99 0.02
C LEU A 65 10.63 -10.11 0.75
N GLU A 66 9.96 -10.92 1.56
CA GLU A 66 10.57 -12.08 2.22
C GLU A 66 11.07 -13.12 1.21
N ASP A 67 10.31 -13.43 0.16
CA ASP A 67 10.77 -14.34 -0.90
C ASP A 67 12.00 -13.76 -1.63
N ILE A 68 11.96 -12.48 -2.01
CA ILE A 68 13.08 -11.81 -2.70
C ILE A 68 14.33 -11.78 -1.82
N VAL A 69 14.21 -11.37 -0.54
CA VAL A 69 15.31 -11.32 0.41
C VAL A 69 15.86 -12.70 0.71
N SER A 70 15.01 -13.73 0.82
CA SER A 70 15.45 -15.11 1.06
C SER A 70 16.27 -15.69 -0.11
N ARG A 71 16.00 -15.23 -1.34
CA ARG A 71 16.70 -15.66 -2.57
C ARG A 71 17.85 -14.73 -2.95
N ALA A 72 18.04 -13.64 -2.20
CA ALA A 72 19.05 -12.64 -2.45
C ALA A 72 20.46 -13.23 -2.38
N GLU A 73 21.26 -13.01 -3.42
CA GLU A 73 22.70 -13.23 -3.38
C GLU A 73 23.39 -11.88 -3.47
N VAL A 74 24.11 -11.51 -2.41
CA VAL A 74 24.84 -10.24 -2.35
C VAL A 74 26.08 -10.34 -3.23
N ILE A 75 26.11 -9.53 -4.29
CA ILE A 75 27.22 -9.49 -5.24
C ILE A 75 27.99 -8.19 -5.08
N ASP A 76 29.31 -8.33 -4.97
CA ASP A 76 30.23 -7.22 -4.91
C ASP A 76 30.62 -6.76 -6.32
N ILE A 77 29.88 -5.77 -6.83
CA ILE A 77 30.09 -5.16 -8.14
C ILE A 77 31.47 -4.50 -8.30
N THR A 78 32.19 -4.22 -7.21
CA THR A 78 33.57 -3.70 -7.29
C THR A 78 34.56 -4.71 -7.86
N LYS A 79 34.22 -6.01 -7.83
CA LYS A 79 35.01 -7.10 -8.42
C LYS A 79 34.54 -7.50 -9.82
N MET A 80 33.40 -6.99 -10.29
CA MET A 80 32.85 -7.32 -11.60
C MET A 80 33.04 -6.17 -12.59
N SER A 81 34.25 -6.07 -13.13
CA SER A 81 34.56 -5.23 -14.28
C SER A 81 33.92 -5.81 -15.54
N GLY A 82 32.66 -5.47 -15.83
CA GLY A 82 32.06 -5.90 -17.09
C GLY A 82 30.55 -5.83 -17.16
N HIS A 83 30.08 -4.70 -17.70
CA HIS A 83 28.89 -4.61 -18.55
C HIS A 83 27.51 -4.93 -17.95
N GLN A 84 26.75 -3.84 -17.84
CA GLN A 84 25.29 -3.78 -17.98
C GLN A 84 24.46 -4.16 -16.74
N ILE A 85 24.35 -3.22 -15.79
CA ILE A 85 23.29 -3.26 -14.78
C ILE A 85 21.98 -2.79 -15.43
N ARG A 86 21.09 -3.73 -15.78
CA ARG A 86 19.68 -3.41 -16.05
C ARG A 86 18.96 -3.34 -14.71
N PHE A 87 18.83 -2.14 -14.15
CA PHE A 87 17.88 -1.89 -13.07
C PHE A 87 16.46 -2.03 -13.63
N GLY A 88 15.86 -3.21 -13.47
CA GLY A 88 14.46 -3.45 -13.79
C GLY A 88 13.56 -2.84 -12.72
N ALA A 89 12.88 -1.76 -13.09
CA ALA A 89 11.70 -1.20 -12.43
C ALA A 89 11.90 -0.69 -11.00
N GLY A 90 12.37 0.56 -10.90
CA GLY A 90 11.98 1.42 -9.78
C GLY A 90 10.46 1.62 -9.81
N ALA A 91 9.73 0.76 -9.10
CA ALA A 91 8.34 1.05 -8.76
C ALA A 91 8.38 2.20 -7.75
N HIS A 92 8.24 3.41 -8.27
CA HIS A 92 7.92 4.58 -7.46
C HIS A 92 6.54 4.31 -6.85
N LEU A 93 6.52 3.75 -5.64
CA LEU A 93 5.32 3.60 -4.85
C LEU A 93 4.89 5.02 -4.50
N GLY A 94 3.92 5.54 -5.26
CA GLY A 94 3.34 6.84 -5.00
C GLY A 94 2.91 6.90 -3.56
N ALA A 95 3.56 7.75 -2.78
CA ALA A 95 3.08 8.14 -1.47
C ALA A 95 1.66 8.67 -1.67
N PHE A 96 0.66 7.88 -1.29
CA PHE A 96 -0.69 8.41 -1.12
C PHE A 96 -0.62 9.39 0.05
N PRO A 97 -0.88 10.69 -0.15
CA PRO A 97 -1.02 11.59 0.98
C PRO A 97 -2.20 11.12 1.81
N ALA A 98 -1.90 10.60 3.01
CA ALA A 98 -2.87 10.42 4.07
C ALA A 98 -3.38 11.80 4.48
N GLY A 99 -4.59 12.13 4.05
CA GLY A 99 -5.25 13.37 4.46
C GLY A 99 -6.13 13.95 3.38
N GLN A 100 -7.36 13.45 3.29
CA GLN A 100 -8.58 14.27 3.17
C GLN A 100 -9.78 13.32 3.15
N GLY A 101 -10.33 13.08 4.35
CA GLY A 101 -11.73 12.67 4.47
C GLY A 101 -12.65 13.79 3.95
N PRO A 102 -13.91 13.47 3.64
CA PRO A 102 -14.78 14.32 2.85
C PRO A 102 -15.23 15.51 3.69
N ASP A 103 -14.84 16.72 3.29
CA ASP A 103 -15.49 17.93 3.80
C ASP A 103 -16.91 17.97 3.19
N ARG A 104 -17.87 17.49 3.98
CA ARG A 104 -19.29 17.66 3.74
C ARG A 104 -19.61 19.13 3.87
N GLN A 105 -19.57 19.88 2.78
CA GLN A 105 -20.33 21.12 2.64
C GLN A 105 -20.41 21.55 1.17
N ALA A 106 -21.42 21.05 0.44
CA ALA A 106 -21.91 21.74 -0.75
C ALA A 106 -23.41 21.48 -0.94
N PHE A 107 -24.15 22.53 -0.64
CA PHE A 107 -25.58 22.75 -0.84
C PHE A 107 -26.12 22.27 -2.19
N GLY A 108 -27.35 21.77 -2.19
CA GLY A 108 -28.12 21.56 -3.41
C GLY A 108 -29.46 20.88 -3.21
N ARG A 109 -30.36 21.47 -2.41
CA ARG A 109 -31.78 21.07 -2.40
C ARG A 109 -32.38 21.26 -3.80
N TYR A 110 -32.61 20.17 -4.53
CA TYR A 110 -33.61 20.16 -5.60
C TYR A 110 -34.84 19.40 -5.11
N ARG A 111 -35.87 20.17 -4.72
CA ARG A 111 -37.23 19.70 -4.55
C ARG A 111 -38.18 20.62 -5.32
N ARG A 112 -39.24 20.00 -5.88
CA ARG A 112 -40.31 20.50 -6.77
C ARG A 112 -39.89 20.55 -8.25
N GLY A 113 -40.59 19.92 -9.18
CA GLY A 113 -41.95 19.41 -9.20
C GLY A 113 -42.70 19.99 -10.39
N GLY A 114 -43.43 19.15 -11.13
CA GLY A 114 -44.56 19.59 -11.96
C GLY A 114 -44.25 19.93 -13.42
N ARG A 115 -44.71 19.05 -14.32
CA ARG A 115 -44.88 19.32 -15.76
C ARG A 115 -45.86 20.49 -15.97
N PRO A 116 -45.63 21.41 -16.91
CA PRO A 116 -46.71 22.21 -17.47
C PRO A 116 -47.32 21.47 -18.68
N GLN A 117 -48.61 21.16 -18.63
CA GLN A 117 -49.42 21.00 -19.83
C GLN A 117 -49.80 22.39 -20.35
N ARG A 118 -49.60 22.63 -21.64
CA ARG A 118 -50.39 23.53 -22.50
C ARG A 118 -50.78 22.64 -23.68
N GLY A 119 -52.05 22.51 -24.04
CA GLY A 119 -53.00 23.58 -24.30
C GLY A 119 -53.07 23.71 -25.80
#